data_AF-A0A8C9USU3-F1
#
_entry.id   AF-A0A8C9USU3-F1
#
_cell.length_a   1.000
_cell.length_b   1.000
_cell.length_c   1.000
_cell.angle_alpha   90.00
_cell.angle_beta   90.00
_cell.angle_gamma   90.00
#
_symmetry.space_group_name_H-M   'P 1'
#
loop_
_entity.id
_entity.type
_entity.pdbx_description
1 polymer ?
#
loop_
_entity_poly.entity_id
_entity_poly.type
_entity_poly.pdbx_seq_one_letter_code
_entity_poly.pdbx_strand_id
1 'polypeptide(L)'
;MNGQLWLFLLLLTIHVALVVSIDEAKNQIKVLREFKSISNSNTNVRQCLWFAMREYNEESEDNNIFIVTRILQSYLQITDRMEYLIEVEIARSTCKKPLNNEEDCVIQEDSDLKKAEICSFLVAALPWNGEFIVLKKQCEDY
;
A
#
# COMPACT_ATOMS: atom_id res chain seq x y z
N MET A 1 -23.88 39.89 -34.51
CA MET A 1 -24.19 39.01 -33.36
C MET A 1 -23.21 37.83 -33.16
N ASN A 2 -22.16 37.65 -33.98
CA ASN A 2 -21.26 36.48 -33.87
C ASN A 2 -20.00 36.67 -33.01
N GLY A 3 -19.52 37.90 -32.80
CA GLY A 3 -18.29 38.15 -32.02
C GLY A 3 -18.43 37.91 -30.52
N GLN A 4 -19.63 38.12 -29.97
CA GLN A 4 -19.92 37.98 -28.54
C GLN A 4 -19.91 36.51 -28.10
N LEU A 5 -20.42 35.60 -28.95
CA LEU A 5 -20.41 34.15 -28.69
C LEU A 5 -18.98 33.59 -28.66
N TRP A 6 -18.11 34.09 -29.54
CA TRP A 6 -16.68 33.73 -29.56
C TRP A 6 -15.94 34.15 -28.30
N LEU A 7 -16.22 35.36 -27.79
CA LEU A 7 -15.66 35.83 -26.53
C LEU A 7 -16.10 34.96 -25.34
N PHE A 8 -17.37 34.54 -25.29
CA PHE A 8 -17.84 33.64 -24.25
C PHE A 8 -17.21 32.24 -24.34
N LEU A 9 -17.01 31.71 -25.55
CA LEU A 9 -16.33 30.42 -25.74
C LEU A 9 -14.86 30.48 -25.29
N LEU A 10 -14.14 31.57 -25.59
CA LEU A 10 -12.77 31.78 -25.11
C LEU A 10 -12.68 31.93 -23.59
N LEU A 11 -13.65 32.62 -22.97
CA LEU A 11 -13.69 32.76 -21.51
C LEU A 11 -13.96 31.41 -20.82
N LEU A 12 -14.83 30.58 -21.38
CA LEU A 12 -15.11 29.23 -20.87
C LEU A 12 -13.88 28.33 -20.97
N THR A 13 -13.13 28.35 -22.08
CA THR A 13 -11.91 27.53 -22.21
C THR A 13 -10.82 27.95 -21.23
N ILE A 14 -10.64 29.27 -21.00
CA ILE A 14 -9.69 29.79 -20.00
C ILE A 14 -10.09 29.33 -18.59
N HIS A 15 -11.38 29.41 -18.23
CA HIS A 15 -11.86 28.94 -16.92
C HIS A 15 -11.63 27.45 -16.74
N VAL A 16 -11.97 26.63 -17.73
CA VAL A 16 -11.75 25.18 -17.67
C VAL A 16 -10.26 24.85 -17.55
N ALA A 17 -9.40 25.48 -18.35
CA ALA A 17 -7.95 25.27 -18.28
C ALA A 17 -7.36 25.70 -16.93
N LEU A 18 -7.81 26.83 -16.39
CA LEU A 18 -7.38 27.33 -15.08
C LEU A 18 -7.83 26.39 -13.94
N VAL A 19 -9.07 25.90 -13.98
CA VAL A 19 -9.61 24.96 -13.00
C VAL A 19 -8.85 23.63 -13.03
N VAL A 20 -8.61 23.06 -14.22
CA VAL A 20 -7.84 21.81 -14.39
C VAL A 20 -6.41 21.97 -13.84
N SER A 21 -5.78 23.11 -14.09
CA SER A 21 -4.41 23.38 -13.63
C SER A 21 -4.29 23.50 -12.10
N ILE A 22 -5.32 24.07 -11.43
CA ILE A 22 -5.36 24.20 -9.97
C ILE A 22 -5.52 22.82 -9.30
N ASP A 23 -6.30 21.93 -9.90
CA ASP A 23 -6.53 20.58 -9.39
C ASP A 23 -5.23 19.77 -9.38
N GLU A 24 -4.48 19.81 -10.48
CA GLU A 24 -3.19 19.10 -10.61
C GLU A 24 -2.11 19.65 -9.68
N ALA A 25 -2.08 20.97 -9.46
CA ALA A 25 -1.14 21.60 -8.52
C ALA A 25 -1.47 21.31 -7.04
N LYS A 26 -2.76 21.13 -6.69
CA LYS A 26 -3.17 20.73 -5.33
C LYS A 26 -2.90 19.26 -5.04
N ASN A 27 -2.89 18.41 -6.07
CA ASN A 27 -2.77 16.97 -5.91
C ASN A 27 -1.32 16.46 -5.91
N GLN A 28 -0.33 17.35 -6.02
CA GLN A 28 1.07 16.97 -5.93
C GLN A 28 1.50 16.79 -4.48
N ILE A 29 1.52 15.54 -4.01
CA ILE A 29 2.12 15.18 -2.72
C ILE A 29 3.60 15.58 -2.76
N LYS A 30 3.98 16.57 -1.95
CA LYS A 30 5.36 17.03 -1.88
C LYS A 30 6.22 15.98 -1.19
N VAL A 31 7.10 15.34 -1.96
CA VAL A 31 8.14 14.47 -1.41
C VAL A 31 9.19 15.32 -0.70
N LEU A 32 9.33 15.13 0.61
CA LEU A 32 10.33 15.80 1.46
C LEU A 32 11.64 15.00 1.50
N ARG A 33 11.55 13.67 1.39
CA ARG A 33 12.68 12.77 1.30
C ARG A 33 12.30 11.56 0.47
N GLU A 34 12.99 11.38 -0.65
CA GLU A 34 12.88 10.20 -1.50
C GLU A 34 13.15 8.89 -0.76
N PHE A 35 12.71 7.78 -1.35
CA PHE A 35 12.95 6.45 -0.80
C PHE A 35 14.43 6.21 -0.50
N LYS A 36 14.70 5.81 0.74
CA LYS A 36 15.98 5.27 1.18
C LYS A 36 15.79 3.92 1.83
N SER A 37 16.69 3.00 1.54
CA SER A 37 16.71 1.70 2.21
C SER A 37 16.89 1.91 3.72
N ILE A 38 16.13 1.13 4.49
CA ILE A 38 16.19 1.09 5.95
C ILE A 38 16.26 -0.36 6.41
N SER A 39 16.60 -0.58 7.69
CA SER A 39 16.67 -1.93 8.23
C SER A 39 15.29 -2.61 8.21
N ASN A 40 15.24 -3.86 7.72
CA ASN A 40 14.06 -4.73 7.83
C ASN A 40 13.67 -5.00 9.30
N SER A 41 14.61 -4.83 10.25
CA SER A 41 14.34 -4.97 11.69
C SER A 41 13.76 -3.71 12.35
N ASN A 42 13.52 -2.64 11.59
CA ASN A 42 12.93 -1.41 12.10
C ASN A 42 11.51 -1.68 12.64
N THR A 43 11.20 -1.13 13.82
CA THR A 43 9.91 -1.36 14.49
C THR A 43 8.73 -0.85 13.68
N ASN A 44 8.84 0.31 13.02
CA ASN A 44 7.75 0.86 12.21
C ASN A 44 7.54 0.05 10.94
N VAL A 45 8.61 -0.52 10.35
CA VAL A 45 8.49 -1.48 9.24
C VAL A 45 7.66 -2.69 9.69
N ARG A 46 7.97 -3.27 10.85
CA ARG A 46 7.21 -4.42 11.38
C ARG A 46 5.75 -4.08 11.67
N GLN A 47 5.47 -2.89 12.22
CA GLN A 47 4.10 -2.44 12.46
C GLN A 47 3.32 -2.22 11.16
N CYS A 48 3.93 -1.57 10.17
CA CYS A 48 3.32 -1.37 8.86
C CYS A 48 3.05 -2.70 8.15
N LEU A 49 4.01 -3.64 8.22
CA LEU A 49 3.83 -4.97 7.64
C LEU A 49 2.74 -5.77 8.36
N TRP A 50 2.67 -5.71 9.69
CA TRP A 50 1.60 -6.35 10.45
C TRP A 50 0.22 -5.82 10.03
N PHE A 51 0.09 -4.51 9.90
CA PHE A 51 -1.14 -3.87 9.42
C PHE A 51 -1.49 -4.32 7.99
N ALA A 52 -0.51 -4.24 7.08
CA ALA A 52 -0.72 -4.63 5.69
C ALA A 52 -1.09 -6.12 5.52
N MET A 53 -0.52 -7.01 6.34
CA MET A 53 -0.87 -8.43 6.32
C MET A 53 -2.27 -8.71 6.86
N ARG A 54 -2.74 -7.92 7.82
CA ARG A 54 -4.13 -8.01 8.28
C ARG A 54 -5.09 -7.67 7.14
N GLU A 55 -4.90 -6.52 6.50
CA GLU A 55 -5.72 -6.08 5.36
C GLU A 55 -5.63 -7.08 4.19
N TYR A 56 -4.41 -7.57 3.86
CA TYR A 56 -4.23 -8.61 2.84
C TYR A 56 -5.09 -9.85 3.14
N ASN A 57 -5.08 -10.34 4.37
CA ASN A 57 -5.81 -11.54 4.76
C ASN A 57 -7.32 -11.33 4.81
N GLU A 58 -7.79 -10.14 5.21
CA GLU A 58 -9.21 -9.79 5.16
C GLU A 58 -9.74 -9.70 3.71
N GLU A 59 -8.93 -9.16 2.79
CA GLU A 59 -9.31 -9.00 1.38
C GLU A 59 -9.10 -10.26 0.52
N SER A 60 -8.18 -11.13 0.90
CA SER A 60 -7.85 -12.33 0.13
C SER A 60 -9.01 -13.34 0.12
N GLU A 61 -9.34 -13.86 -1.06
CA GLU A 61 -10.37 -14.89 -1.26
C GLU A 61 -9.92 -16.29 -0.80
N ASP A 62 -8.64 -16.47 -0.46
CA ASP A 62 -8.13 -17.73 0.06
C ASP A 62 -8.76 -18.03 1.43
N ASN A 63 -9.11 -19.30 1.66
CA ASN A 63 -9.68 -19.74 2.93
C ASN A 63 -8.64 -19.82 4.06
N ASN A 64 -7.36 -19.82 3.72
CA ASN A 64 -6.26 -19.89 4.65
C ASN A 64 -5.62 -18.51 4.90
N ILE A 65 -5.06 -18.35 6.09
CA ILE A 65 -4.27 -17.16 6.45
C ILE A 65 -2.89 -17.26 5.79
N PHE A 66 -2.43 -16.18 5.20
CA PHE A 66 -1.04 -16.01 4.77
C PHE A 66 -0.21 -15.38 5.88
N ILE A 67 0.98 -15.92 6.08
CA ILE A 67 1.95 -15.44 7.07
C ILE A 67 3.24 -15.01 6.37
N VAL A 68 3.96 -14.08 7.00
CA VAL A 68 5.25 -13.60 6.50
C VAL A 68 6.32 -14.66 6.73
N THR A 69 7.00 -15.08 5.67
CA THR A 69 8.18 -15.95 5.78
C THR A 69 9.45 -15.13 5.89
N ARG A 70 9.57 -14.05 5.10
CA ARG A 70 10.79 -13.22 5.07
C ARG A 70 10.54 -11.82 4.54
N ILE A 71 11.08 -10.81 5.22
CA ILE A 71 11.18 -9.45 4.66
C ILE A 71 12.41 -9.41 3.75
N LEU A 72 12.19 -9.12 2.46
CA LEU A 72 13.24 -9.02 1.46
C LEU A 72 13.95 -7.68 1.60
N GLN A 73 13.18 -6.59 1.47
CA GLN A 73 13.70 -5.23 1.45
C GLN A 73 12.71 -4.24 2.07
N SER A 74 13.22 -3.12 2.57
CA SER A 74 12.41 -2.06 3.16
C SER A 74 12.98 -0.69 2.84
N TYR A 75 12.09 0.21 2.45
CA TYR A 75 12.43 1.59 2.09
C TYR A 75 11.49 2.57 2.79
N LEU A 76 12.00 3.77 3.07
CA LEU A 76 11.23 4.86 3.66
C LEU A 76 11.34 6.12 2.79
N GLN A 77 10.19 6.66 2.44
CA GLN A 77 9.99 8.00 1.88
C GLN A 77 9.28 8.89 2.91
N ILE A 78 9.59 10.18 2.93
CA ILE A 78 8.88 11.17 3.75
C ILE A 78 8.16 12.14 2.81
N THR A 79 6.84 12.22 2.97
CA THR A 79 5.95 13.16 2.29
C THR A 79 5.33 14.08 3.35
N ASP A 80 4.02 14.26 3.34
CA ASP A 80 3.26 14.78 4.49
C ASP A 80 3.06 13.70 5.59
N ARG A 81 3.45 12.46 5.30
CA ARG A 81 3.47 11.29 6.20
C ARG A 81 4.72 10.44 5.98
N MET A 82 4.88 9.37 6.77
CA MET A 82 5.91 8.36 6.51
C MET A 82 5.35 7.30 5.57
N GLU A 83 6.05 7.00 4.48
CA GLU A 83 5.65 5.98 3.51
C GLU A 83 6.69 4.86 3.47
N TYR A 84 6.26 3.66 3.85
CA TYR A 84 7.08 2.46 3.92
C TYR A 84 6.78 1.57 2.72
N LEU A 85 7.77 1.36 1.85
CA LEU A 85 7.70 0.34 0.81
C LEU A 85 8.39 -0.92 1.35
N ILE A 86 7.65 -2.01 1.42
CA ILE A 86 8.08 -3.27 2.04
C ILE A 86 7.89 -4.39 1.03
N GLU A 87 9.00 -5.01 0.64
CA GLU A 87 9.01 -6.22 -0.17
C GLU A 87 9.14 -7.44 0.75
N VAL A 88 8.22 -8.37 0.62
CA VAL A 88 8.05 -9.46 1.56
C VAL A 88 7.63 -10.74 0.84
N GLU A 89 8.16 -11.86 1.31
CA GLU A 89 7.73 -13.19 0.95
C GLU A 89 6.68 -13.65 1.97
N ILE A 90 5.53 -14.10 1.47
CA ILE A 90 4.43 -14.63 2.27
C ILE A 90 4.08 -16.04 1.82
N ALA A 91 3.58 -16.86 2.74
CA ALA A 91 3.16 -18.22 2.43
C ALA A 91 1.82 -18.54 3.08
N ARG A 92 1.05 -19.40 2.41
CA ARG A 92 -0.18 -19.97 2.95
C ARG A 92 0.17 -20.77 4.21
N SER A 93 -0.58 -20.53 5.27
CA SER A 93 -0.49 -21.29 6.52
C SER A 93 -1.57 -22.36 6.64
N THR A 94 -1.46 -23.19 7.66
CA THR A 94 -2.48 -24.18 8.03
C THR A 94 -3.72 -23.57 8.69
N CYS A 95 -3.62 -22.34 9.21
CA CYS A 95 -4.74 -21.63 9.81
C CYS A 95 -5.79 -21.25 8.77
N LYS A 96 -7.06 -21.38 9.14
CA LYS A 96 -8.20 -20.96 8.32
C LYS A 96 -8.72 -19.60 8.77
N LYS A 97 -9.42 -18.91 7.87
CA LYS A 97 -10.17 -17.70 8.19
C LYS A 97 -11.54 -18.06 8.79
N PRO A 98 -12.05 -17.28 9.77
CA PRO A 98 -11.35 -16.21 10.50
C PRO A 98 -10.31 -16.79 11.47
N LEU A 99 -9.21 -16.08 11.67
CA LEU A 99 -8.16 -16.51 12.59
C LEU A 99 -8.69 -16.50 14.03
N ASN A 100 -8.53 -17.61 14.75
CA ASN A 100 -8.83 -17.69 16.17
C ASN A 100 -7.56 -17.35 16.99
N ASN A 101 -7.71 -16.60 18.09
CA ASN A 101 -6.57 -16.04 18.86
C ASN A 101 -5.68 -17.08 19.56
N GLU A 102 -6.07 -18.36 19.53
CA GLU A 102 -5.37 -19.49 20.17
C GLU A 102 -4.58 -20.35 19.17
N GLU A 103 -4.62 -20.02 17.87
CA GLU A 103 -3.98 -20.84 16.82
C GLU A 103 -2.56 -20.34 16.49
N ASP A 104 -1.56 -21.19 16.72
CA ASP A 104 -0.21 -21.01 16.19
C ASP A 104 -0.18 -21.44 14.71
N CYS A 105 -0.13 -20.45 13.81
CA CYS A 105 -0.10 -20.70 12.38
C CYS A 105 1.28 -21.15 11.90
N VAL A 106 1.32 -22.30 11.22
CA VAL A 106 2.52 -22.83 10.57
C VAL A 106 2.37 -22.83 9.06
N ILE A 107 3.48 -22.79 8.33
CA ILE A 107 3.49 -22.81 6.86
C ILE A 107 2.86 -24.13 6.37
N GLN A 108 2.06 -24.05 5.31
CA GLN A 108 1.48 -25.21 4.65
C GLN A 108 2.54 -25.96 3.83
N GLU A 109 2.90 -27.17 4.26
CA GLU A 109 3.90 -28.01 3.60
C GLU A 109 3.32 -29.03 2.60
N ASP A 110 2.00 -29.25 2.61
CA ASP A 110 1.33 -30.12 1.65
C ASP A 110 1.53 -29.59 0.22
N SER A 111 2.02 -30.44 -0.70
CA SER A 111 2.41 -30.03 -2.05
C SER A 111 1.27 -29.49 -2.91
N ASP A 112 0.04 -29.94 -2.64
CA ASP A 112 -1.14 -29.56 -3.41
C ASP A 112 -1.79 -28.29 -2.84
N LEU A 113 -1.49 -27.99 -1.56
CA LEU A 113 -2.00 -26.84 -0.84
C LEU A 113 -0.93 -25.78 -0.56
N LYS A 114 0.33 -25.97 -0.92
CA LYS A 114 1.36 -24.94 -0.75
C LYS A 114 1.07 -23.78 -1.70
N LYS A 115 1.26 -22.57 -1.19
CA LYS A 115 1.24 -21.34 -2.00
C LYS A 115 2.15 -20.33 -1.34
N ALA A 116 3.00 -19.68 -2.15
CA ALA A 116 3.87 -18.61 -1.73
C ALA A 116 3.77 -17.46 -2.73
N GLU A 117 3.88 -16.24 -2.23
CA GLU A 117 3.79 -15.02 -3.02
C GLU A 117 4.89 -14.05 -2.58
N ILE A 118 5.43 -13.30 -3.53
CA ILE A 118 6.22 -12.11 -3.24
C ILE A 118 5.28 -10.91 -3.37
N CYS A 119 5.18 -10.14 -2.30
CA CYS A 119 4.34 -8.96 -2.23
C CYS A 119 5.16 -7.69 -2.02
N SER A 120 4.71 -6.61 -2.65
CA SER A 120 5.15 -5.24 -2.41
C SER A 120 3.99 -4.45 -1.80
N PHE A 121 4.21 -3.97 -0.57
CA PHE A 121 3.26 -3.14 0.15
C PHE A 121 3.81 -1.72 0.29
N LEU A 122 3.02 -0.72 -0.11
CA LEU A 122 3.28 0.68 0.23
C LEU A 122 2.31 1.09 1.33
N VAL A 123 2.84 1.36 2.52
CA VAL A 123 2.05 1.69 3.71
C VAL A 123 2.38 3.11 4.17
N ALA A 124 1.37 3.97 4.21
CA ALA A 124 1.46 5.26 4.87
C ALA A 124 1.25 5.10 6.37
N ALA A 125 2.05 5.81 7.17
CA ALA A 125 1.95 5.80 8.61
C ALA A 125 2.17 7.18 9.23
N LEU A 126 1.44 7.46 10.31
CA LEU A 126 1.73 8.50 11.29
C LEU A 126 1.96 7.80 12.64
N PRO A 127 3.19 7.31 12.92
CA PRO A 127 3.44 6.43 14.07
C PRO A 127 3.04 7.03 15.42
N TRP A 128 3.13 8.36 15.56
CA TRP A 128 2.74 9.07 16.78
C TRP A 128 1.22 9.09 17.04
N ASN A 129 0.40 8.85 16.02
CA ASN A 129 -1.05 8.71 16.12
C ASN A 129 -1.53 7.26 16.04
N GLY A 130 -0.65 6.31 15.70
CA GLY A 130 -1.03 4.92 15.45
C GLY A 130 -1.88 4.74 14.18
N GLU A 131 -1.79 5.67 13.23
CA GLU A 131 -2.53 5.61 11.97
C GLU A 131 -1.70 4.92 10.89
N PHE A 132 -2.31 3.95 10.20
CA PHE A 132 -1.71 3.18 9.11
C PHE A 132 -2.71 3.04 7.96
N ILE A 133 -2.24 3.14 6.73
CA ILE A 133 -3.05 2.99 5.52
C ILE A 133 -2.23 2.25 4.47
N VAL A 134 -2.76 1.15 3.93
CA VAL A 134 -2.16 0.50 2.76
C VAL A 134 -2.52 1.32 1.52
N LEU A 135 -1.53 2.02 0.95
CA LEU A 135 -1.70 2.83 -0.25
C LEU A 135 -1.67 1.97 -1.52
N LYS A 136 -0.79 0.97 -1.55
CA LYS A 136 -0.64 0.05 -2.68
C LYS A 136 -0.27 -1.34 -2.17
N LYS A 137 -0.73 -2.35 -2.90
CA LYS A 137 -0.45 -3.76 -2.69
C LYS A 137 -0.34 -4.42 -4.06
N GLN A 138 0.75 -5.14 -4.29
CA GLN A 138 0.97 -5.94 -5.49
C GLN A 138 1.60 -7.25 -5.05
N CYS A 139 1.09 -8.38 -5.53
CA CYS A 139 1.59 -9.70 -5.18
C CYS A 139 1.66 -10.58 -6.42
N GLU A 140 2.69 -11.40 -6.50
CA GLU A 140 2.94 -12.34 -7.59
C GLU A 140 3.30 -13.71 -7.00
N ASP A 141 2.82 -14.79 -7.62
CA ASP A 141 3.16 -16.16 -7.22
C ASP A 141 4.68 -16.40 -7.40
N TYR A 142 5.28 -17.15 -6.46
CA TYR A 142 6.72 -17.48 -6.45
C TYR A 142 6.98 -18.98 -6.38
#